data_AF-A0A9W3B1F4-F1
#
_entry.id   AF-A0A9W3B1F4-F1
#
_cell.length_a   1.000
_cell.length_b   1.000
_cell.length_c   1.000
_cell.angle_alpha   90.00
_cell.angle_beta   90.00
_cell.angle_gamma   90.00
#
_symmetry.space_group_name_H-M   'P 1'
#
loop_
_entity.id
_entity.type
_entity.pdbx_description
1 polymer ?
#
loop_
_entity_poly.entity_id
_entity_poly.type
_entity_poly.pdbx_seq_one_letter_code
_entity_poly.pdbx_strand_id
1 'polypeptide(L)'
;MFFCRALTARLDPIQTATVTLGDVEELTQTLERMLNITTNNTRQAHNRKCINIWFPCKYDNCSSEISNNVEERIWDILSPRFRLSKQQTSIIKVFSQSIPSSDTILLSAASSNHFNEFQAMVQNLHTVVYPVLSNVTYVFLDLGLTIKQRNLTEKACRCHVISFPFHLFPSWFKQLFFFHWKPIFILAAMMRANKLVIYQDSSINWKAGVTELLERADQLHLQLFVPNYFHNIPVATLKGMFDFMGEQPCTYLPFSQVPANFAIFKHTQFVIKAILQPWAKCAFERDCLIPNAVVSDRNCSKVHNGLHSCHRFDQSAYSILLTKLFSTERYKYHMPDTQKESEGKYVTVDRARKNTDYFRQILQ
;
A
#
# COMPACT_ATOMS: atom_id res chain seq x y z
N MET A 1 -19.76 43.67 8.88
CA MET A 1 -20.19 42.36 8.34
C MET A 1 -19.00 41.40 8.49
N PHE A 2 -18.87 40.78 9.66
CA PHE A 2 -17.78 39.84 9.96
C PHE A 2 -18.29 38.42 9.71
N PHE A 3 -17.75 37.74 8.70
CA PHE A 3 -17.96 36.31 8.52
C PHE A 3 -16.95 35.56 9.38
N CYS A 4 -17.43 35.02 10.50
CA CYS A 4 -16.68 34.08 11.33
C CYS A 4 -16.64 32.75 10.58
N ARG A 5 -15.43 32.30 10.18
CA ARG A 5 -15.19 30.97 9.64
C ARG A 5 -15.59 29.93 10.68
N ALA A 6 -16.56 29.08 10.35
CA ALA A 6 -16.85 27.88 11.12
C ALA A 6 -15.61 26.98 11.12
N LEU A 7 -15.02 26.81 12.30
CA LEU A 7 -14.10 25.71 12.60
C LEU A 7 -14.90 24.41 12.46
N THR A 8 -14.77 23.74 11.32
CA THR A 8 -15.16 22.33 11.19
C THR A 8 -14.34 21.54 12.21
N ALA A 9 -15.01 20.97 13.21
CA ALA A 9 -14.41 20.07 14.18
C ALA A 9 -13.67 18.96 13.43
N ARG A 10 -12.34 18.88 13.61
CA ARG A 10 -11.53 17.78 13.10
C ARG A 10 -11.94 16.52 13.85
N LEU A 11 -12.64 15.61 13.19
CA LEU A 11 -12.78 14.23 13.66
C LEU A 11 -11.37 13.63 13.68
N ASP A 12 -10.90 13.20 14.86
CA ASP A 12 -9.63 12.50 15.02
C ASP A 12 -9.81 11.10 14.37
N PRO A 13 -9.20 10.81 13.19
CA PRO A 13 -9.56 9.66 12.37
C PRO A 13 -9.16 8.31 12.97
N ILE A 14 -8.45 8.32 14.11
CA ILE A 14 -8.04 7.12 14.84
C ILE A 14 -8.49 7.20 16.31
N GLN A 15 -9.78 7.42 16.56
CA GLN A 15 -10.34 7.05 17.86
C GLN A 15 -10.42 5.53 17.95
N THR A 16 -9.89 4.98 19.05
CA THR A 16 -9.99 3.55 19.41
C THR A 16 -11.40 3.17 19.90
N ALA A 17 -12.43 3.74 19.29
CA ALA A 17 -13.81 3.48 19.63
C ALA A 17 -14.12 2.01 19.38
N THR A 18 -14.97 1.43 20.22
CA THR A 18 -15.69 0.19 19.90
C THR A 18 -16.33 0.36 18.53
N VAL A 19 -16.09 -0.59 17.61
CA VAL A 19 -16.77 -0.62 16.31
C VAL A 19 -18.26 -0.61 16.61
N THR A 20 -18.94 0.43 16.17
CA THR A 20 -20.37 0.56 16.35
C THR A 20 -21.11 -0.12 15.19
N LEU A 21 -22.36 -0.50 15.41
CA LEU A 21 -23.22 -0.96 14.31
C LEU A 21 -23.29 0.10 13.18
N GLY A 22 -23.29 1.38 13.53
CA GLY A 22 -23.25 2.48 12.57
C GLY A 22 -21.96 2.53 11.73
N ASP A 23 -20.80 2.20 12.32
CA ASP A 23 -19.55 2.10 11.56
C ASP A 23 -19.63 1.01 10.49
N VAL A 24 -20.22 -0.14 10.81
CA VAL A 24 -20.36 -1.25 9.87
C VAL A 24 -21.30 -0.88 8.73
N GLU A 25 -22.44 -0.28 9.05
CA GLU A 25 -23.43 0.15 8.06
C GLU A 25 -22.83 1.17 7.07
N GLU A 26 -22.17 2.23 7.56
CA GLU A 26 -21.55 3.26 6.71
C GLU A 26 -20.48 2.67 5.78
N LEU A 27 -19.64 1.79 6.31
CA LEU A 27 -18.56 1.15 5.55
C LEU A 27 -19.09 0.13 4.55
N THR A 28 -20.18 -0.57 4.88
CA THR A 28 -20.89 -1.49 3.97
C THR A 28 -21.47 -0.73 2.79
N GLN A 29 -22.25 0.34 3.04
CA GLN A 29 -22.79 1.19 1.98
C GLN A 29 -21.69 1.80 1.10
N THR A 30 -20.54 2.14 1.69
CA THR A 30 -19.39 2.64 0.93
C THR A 30 -18.78 1.56 0.06
N LEU A 31 -18.59 0.34 0.57
CA LEU A 31 -18.08 -0.78 -0.21
C LEU A 31 -19.03 -1.14 -1.35
N GLU A 32 -20.35 -1.21 -1.12
CA GLU A 32 -21.33 -1.47 -2.17
C GLU A 32 -21.25 -0.46 -3.31
N ARG A 33 -21.18 0.84 -2.99
CA ARG A 33 -20.98 1.89 -3.99
C ARG A 33 -19.67 1.68 -4.77
N MET A 34 -18.59 1.36 -4.06
CA MET A 34 -17.29 1.10 -4.67
C MET A 34 -17.33 -0.14 -5.59
N LEU A 35 -17.99 -1.23 -5.18
CA LEU A 35 -18.15 -2.44 -5.99
C LEU A 35 -18.98 -2.18 -7.26
N ASN A 36 -19.94 -1.27 -7.20
CA ASN A 36 -20.83 -0.92 -8.31
C ASN A 36 -20.29 0.17 -9.25
N ILE A 37 -19.17 0.81 -8.91
CA ILE A 37 -18.53 1.79 -9.80
C ILE A 37 -18.17 1.13 -11.15
N THR A 38 -18.41 1.87 -12.24
CA THR A 38 -17.98 1.48 -13.58
C THR A 38 -16.62 2.11 -13.87
N THR A 39 -15.69 1.33 -14.42
CA THR A 39 -14.39 1.83 -14.87
C THR A 39 -14.08 1.31 -16.26
N ASN A 40 -13.14 1.97 -16.94
CA ASN A 40 -12.62 1.54 -18.23
C ASN A 40 -11.68 0.33 -18.14
N ASN A 41 -11.42 -0.22 -16.94
CA ASN A 41 -10.56 -1.38 -16.79
C ASN A 41 -11.35 -2.67 -17.03
N THR A 42 -10.84 -3.51 -17.92
CA THR A 42 -11.39 -4.83 -18.18
C THR A 42 -11.08 -5.77 -17.01
N ARG A 43 -12.10 -6.51 -16.55
CA ARG A 43 -11.88 -7.67 -15.67
C ARG A 43 -10.91 -8.63 -16.34
N GLN A 44 -9.90 -9.10 -15.62
CA GLN A 44 -9.07 -10.19 -16.11
C GLN A 44 -9.87 -11.49 -16.06
N ALA A 45 -10.03 -12.14 -17.21
CA ALA A 45 -10.62 -13.46 -17.30
C ALA A 45 -9.59 -14.52 -16.88
N HIS A 46 -9.82 -15.14 -15.72
CA HIS A 46 -8.97 -16.22 -15.20
C HIS A 46 -9.50 -17.58 -15.64
N ASN A 47 -9.56 -17.82 -16.95
CA ASN A 47 -10.04 -19.09 -17.51
C ASN A 47 -8.96 -20.20 -17.55
N ARG A 48 -7.83 -20.00 -16.87
CA ARG A 48 -6.72 -20.97 -16.86
C ARG A 48 -6.97 -22.03 -15.80
N LYS A 49 -6.92 -23.30 -16.20
CA LYS A 49 -6.82 -24.43 -15.26
C LYS A 49 -5.56 -24.27 -14.40
N CYS A 50 -5.64 -24.63 -13.12
CA CYS A 50 -4.53 -24.57 -12.17
C CYS A 50 -3.44 -25.63 -12.42
N ILE A 51 -2.82 -25.62 -13.61
CA ILE A 51 -1.64 -26.44 -13.94
C ILE A 51 -0.37 -25.72 -13.46
N ASN A 52 -0.30 -24.41 -13.67
CA ASN A 52 0.76 -23.55 -13.14
C ASN A 52 0.13 -22.53 -12.18
N ILE A 53 0.22 -22.81 -10.89
CA ILE A 53 -0.37 -21.98 -9.83
C ILE A 53 0.45 -20.74 -9.49
N TRP A 54 1.62 -20.53 -10.12
CA TRP A 54 2.39 -19.30 -9.96
C TRP A 54 1.61 -18.08 -10.42
N PHE A 55 0.70 -18.25 -11.38
CA PHE A 55 -0.19 -17.21 -11.87
C PHE A 55 -1.63 -17.47 -11.41
N PRO A 56 -2.50 -16.46 -11.41
CA PRO A 56 -3.92 -16.64 -11.13
C PRO A 56 -4.56 -17.74 -11.99
N CYS A 57 -5.34 -18.60 -11.34
CA CYS A 57 -5.97 -19.75 -11.99
C CYS A 57 -7.29 -20.11 -11.31
N LYS A 58 -8.15 -20.85 -12.02
CA LYS A 58 -9.41 -21.36 -11.46
C LYS A 58 -9.18 -22.75 -10.86
N TYR A 59 -9.54 -22.90 -9.59
CA TYR A 59 -9.46 -24.15 -8.85
C TYR A 59 -10.86 -24.63 -8.48
N ASP A 60 -11.36 -25.66 -9.18
CA ASP A 60 -12.76 -26.09 -9.08
C ASP A 60 -13.08 -26.84 -7.76
N ASN A 61 -12.07 -27.25 -6.99
CA ASN A 61 -12.24 -28.04 -5.75
C ASN A 61 -12.04 -27.21 -4.46
N CYS A 62 -12.14 -25.89 -4.50
CA CYS A 62 -12.08 -25.09 -3.27
C CYS A 62 -13.45 -25.11 -2.57
N SER A 63 -13.48 -25.50 -1.29
CA SER A 63 -14.72 -25.55 -0.50
C SER A 63 -15.15 -24.18 0.05
N SER A 64 -14.43 -23.11 -0.27
CA SER A 64 -14.63 -21.77 0.27
C SER A 64 -14.53 -20.73 -0.85
N GLU A 65 -15.35 -19.69 -0.74
CA GLU A 65 -15.34 -18.52 -1.62
C GLU A 65 -15.30 -17.24 -0.77
N ILE A 66 -14.88 -16.13 -1.38
CA ILE A 66 -15.03 -14.81 -0.75
C ILE A 66 -16.54 -14.54 -0.59
N SER A 67 -17.02 -14.33 0.64
CA SER A 67 -18.45 -14.13 0.93
C SER A 67 -19.05 -13.10 -0.02
N ASN A 68 -20.22 -13.34 -0.60
CA ASN A 68 -20.91 -12.34 -1.43
C ASN A 68 -21.66 -11.29 -0.58
N ASN A 69 -21.79 -11.53 0.72
CA ASN A 69 -22.38 -10.58 1.65
C ASN A 69 -21.34 -9.50 1.99
N VAL A 70 -21.62 -8.26 1.56
CA VAL A 70 -20.72 -7.12 1.74
C VAL A 70 -20.57 -6.76 3.21
N GLU A 71 -21.65 -6.86 3.99
CA GLU A 71 -21.64 -6.56 5.42
C GLU A 71 -20.74 -7.55 6.18
N GLU A 72 -20.80 -8.84 5.87
CA GLU A 72 -19.92 -9.87 6.46
C GLU A 72 -18.43 -9.57 6.20
N ARG A 73 -18.09 -9.11 4.98
CA ARG A 73 -16.70 -8.71 4.66
C ARG A 73 -16.24 -7.56 5.55
N ILE A 74 -17.09 -6.56 5.77
CA ILE A 74 -16.79 -5.42 6.63
C ILE A 74 -16.70 -5.84 8.09
N TRP A 75 -17.64 -6.64 8.57
CA TRP A 75 -17.63 -7.18 9.94
C TRP A 75 -16.33 -7.91 10.26
N ASP A 76 -15.87 -8.79 9.38
CA ASP A 76 -14.62 -9.50 9.63
C ASP A 76 -13.41 -8.57 9.61
N ILE A 77 -13.34 -7.63 8.67
CA ILE A 77 -12.25 -6.64 8.58
C ILE A 77 -12.19 -5.71 9.80
N LEU A 78 -13.33 -5.44 10.45
CA LEU A 78 -13.43 -4.64 11.66
C LEU A 78 -13.33 -5.48 12.95
N SER A 79 -13.16 -6.80 12.82
CA SER A 79 -13.05 -7.70 13.97
C SER A 79 -11.85 -7.35 14.86
N PRO A 80 -11.84 -7.78 16.14
CA PRO A 80 -10.73 -7.52 17.05
C PRO A 80 -9.35 -7.97 16.53
N ARG A 81 -9.32 -8.97 15.64
CA ARG A 81 -8.10 -9.48 14.99
C ARG A 81 -7.39 -8.40 14.17
N PHE A 82 -8.14 -7.54 13.48
CA PHE A 82 -7.63 -6.49 12.61
C PHE A 82 -7.68 -5.09 13.25
N ARG A 83 -8.12 -5.00 14.50
CA ARG A 83 -8.18 -3.74 15.24
C ARG A 83 -6.85 -3.40 15.91
N LEU A 84 -6.37 -2.18 15.68
CA LEU A 84 -5.23 -1.63 16.42
C LEU A 84 -5.59 -1.47 17.91
N SER A 85 -4.65 -1.81 18.80
CA SER A 85 -4.78 -1.51 20.22
C SER A 85 -4.59 -0.01 20.49
N LYS A 86 -5.04 0.46 21.67
CA LYS A 86 -4.80 1.86 22.09
C LYS A 86 -3.33 2.23 22.04
N GLN A 87 -2.46 1.32 22.49
CA GLN A 87 -1.01 1.54 22.46
C GLN A 87 -0.47 1.62 21.03
N GLN A 88 -0.88 0.71 20.15
CA GLN A 88 -0.48 0.71 18.73
C GLN A 88 -0.91 2.02 18.06
N THR A 89 -2.16 2.44 18.25
CA THR A 89 -2.68 3.72 17.76
C THR A 89 -1.86 4.91 18.28
N SER A 90 -1.56 4.96 19.57
CA SER A 90 -0.75 6.03 20.16
C SER A 90 0.65 6.11 19.56
N ILE A 91 1.31 4.96 19.33
CA ILE A 91 2.63 4.91 18.69
C ILE A 91 2.58 5.47 17.27
N ILE A 92 1.58 5.07 16.46
CA ILE A 92 1.40 5.61 15.10
C ILE A 92 1.13 7.12 15.16
N LYS A 93 0.31 7.58 16.10
CA LYS A 93 0.01 9.00 16.30
C LYS A 93 1.27 9.80 16.61
N VAL A 94 2.13 9.30 17.51
CA VAL A 94 3.45 9.92 17.79
C VAL A 94 4.31 9.97 16.53
N PHE A 95 4.41 8.87 15.78
CA PHE A 95 5.17 8.87 14.52
C PHE A 95 4.61 9.87 13.50
N SER A 96 3.28 9.97 13.38
CA SER A 96 2.61 10.90 12.45
C SER A 96 2.94 12.37 12.70
N GLN A 97 3.37 12.74 13.91
CA GLN A 97 3.76 14.13 14.23
C GLN A 97 5.03 14.56 13.49
N SER A 98 5.86 13.62 13.06
CA SER A 98 7.02 13.90 12.21
C SER A 98 6.62 14.23 10.76
N ILE A 99 5.37 13.94 10.37
CA ILE A 99 4.86 14.14 9.02
C ILE A 99 4.08 15.47 8.96
N PRO A 100 4.45 16.41 8.08
CA PRO A 100 3.71 17.66 7.90
C PRO A 100 2.29 17.39 7.38
N SER A 101 1.35 18.25 7.79
CA SER A 101 -0.02 18.19 7.25
C SER A 101 -0.08 18.81 5.86
N SER A 102 -0.79 18.17 4.93
CA SER A 102 -0.97 18.66 3.56
C SER A 102 -2.21 18.04 2.92
N ASP A 103 -2.69 18.56 1.80
CA ASP A 103 -3.81 17.94 1.08
C ASP A 103 -3.38 16.63 0.43
N THR A 104 -2.28 16.66 -0.33
CA THR A 104 -1.69 15.47 -0.94
C THR A 104 -0.30 15.24 -0.38
N ILE A 105 -0.08 14.05 0.20
CA ILE A 105 1.22 13.64 0.71
C ILE A 105 1.76 12.51 -0.16
N LEU A 106 2.91 12.75 -0.79
CA LEU A 106 3.68 11.76 -1.53
C LEU A 106 4.73 11.16 -0.60
N LEU A 107 4.84 9.84 -0.61
CA LEU A 107 5.69 9.06 0.29
C LEU A 107 6.64 8.18 -0.51
N SER A 108 7.88 8.09 -0.05
CA SER A 108 8.80 7.05 -0.46
C SER A 108 9.76 6.71 0.68
N ALA A 109 10.51 5.63 0.53
CA ALA A 109 11.51 5.22 1.51
C ALA A 109 12.68 4.52 0.82
N ALA A 110 13.88 4.67 1.37
CA ALA A 110 15.04 3.93 0.91
C ALA A 110 16.08 3.77 2.02
N SER A 111 16.89 2.72 1.91
CA SER A 111 18.16 2.59 2.62
C SER A 111 19.32 2.71 1.64
N SER A 112 20.56 2.74 2.16
CA SER A 112 21.76 3.06 1.37
C SER A 112 21.93 2.23 0.08
N ASN A 113 21.50 0.97 0.06
CA ASN A 113 21.64 0.08 -1.10
C ASN A 113 20.68 0.43 -2.26
N HIS A 114 19.66 1.25 -2.01
CA HIS A 114 18.72 1.77 -3.02
C HIS A 114 18.92 3.26 -3.33
N PHE A 115 19.98 3.89 -2.80
CA PHE A 115 20.16 5.34 -2.90
C PHE A 115 20.24 5.87 -4.34
N ASN A 116 20.89 5.15 -5.26
CA ASN A 116 21.00 5.59 -6.66
C ASN A 116 19.68 5.44 -7.43
N GLU A 117 18.89 4.43 -7.09
CA GLU A 117 17.54 4.24 -7.63
C GLU A 117 16.63 5.37 -7.12
N PHE A 118 16.70 5.67 -5.81
CA PHE A 118 16.03 6.81 -5.20
C PHE A 118 16.36 8.14 -5.86
N GLN A 119 17.64 8.44 -6.12
CA GLN A 119 18.05 9.65 -6.84
C GLN A 119 17.39 9.75 -8.22
N ALA A 120 17.30 8.65 -8.97
CA ALA A 120 16.65 8.65 -10.27
C ALA A 120 15.13 8.87 -10.19
N MET A 121 14.47 8.32 -9.17
CA MET A 121 13.05 8.59 -8.93
C MET A 121 12.81 10.05 -8.53
N VAL A 122 13.66 10.65 -7.69
CA VAL A 122 13.56 12.08 -7.35
C VAL A 122 13.81 12.97 -8.57
N GLN A 123 14.75 12.61 -9.44
CA GLN A 123 14.91 13.28 -10.74
C GLN A 123 13.61 13.24 -11.56
N ASN A 124 12.94 12.09 -11.58
CA ASN A 124 11.67 11.95 -12.26
C ASN A 124 10.53 12.77 -11.59
N LEU A 125 10.50 12.88 -10.25
CA LEU A 125 9.58 13.79 -9.56
C LEU A 125 9.82 15.25 -9.98
N HIS A 126 11.08 15.70 -10.01
CA HIS A 126 11.44 17.07 -10.37
C HIS A 126 11.06 17.42 -11.81
N THR A 127 11.14 16.46 -12.72
CA THR A 127 10.99 16.69 -14.17
C THR A 127 9.61 16.36 -14.70
N VAL A 128 8.82 15.52 -14.01
CA VAL A 128 7.50 15.07 -14.48
C VAL A 128 6.37 15.46 -13.53
N VAL A 129 6.57 15.35 -12.22
CA VAL A 129 5.49 15.53 -11.24
C VAL A 129 5.38 16.99 -10.78
N TYR A 130 6.47 17.58 -10.31
CA TYR A 130 6.46 18.96 -9.79
C TYR A 130 6.16 20.06 -10.81
N PRO A 131 6.40 19.89 -12.12
CA PRO A 131 5.95 20.85 -13.12
C PRO A 131 4.43 20.94 -13.26
N VAL A 132 3.69 19.86 -12.91
CA VAL A 132 2.23 19.80 -13.08
C VAL A 132 1.46 19.75 -11.75
N LEU A 133 2.13 19.45 -10.63
CA LEU A 133 1.55 19.45 -9.28
C LEU A 133 2.26 20.47 -8.38
N SER A 134 1.54 21.53 -7.99
CA SER A 134 2.05 22.59 -7.11
C SER A 134 1.76 22.36 -5.61
N ASN A 135 0.69 21.64 -5.28
CA ASN A 135 0.22 21.43 -3.89
C ASN A 135 0.44 19.99 -3.39
N VAL A 136 1.66 19.49 -3.53
CA VAL A 136 2.06 18.16 -3.02
C VAL A 136 3.20 18.29 -2.02
N THR A 137 3.04 17.67 -0.86
CA THR A 137 4.14 17.55 0.11
C THR A 137 4.81 16.20 -0.06
N TYR A 138 6.11 16.20 -0.26
CA TYR A 138 6.89 14.97 -0.36
C TYR A 138 7.58 14.66 0.97
N VAL A 139 7.34 13.47 1.51
CA VAL A 139 7.99 12.94 2.70
C VAL A 139 8.79 11.69 2.33
N PHE A 140 10.08 11.74 2.62
CA PHE A 140 11.00 10.62 2.43
C PHE A 140 11.34 10.00 3.78
N LEU A 141 11.11 8.69 3.90
CA LEU A 141 11.50 7.91 5.08
C LEU A 141 12.90 7.32 4.89
N ASP A 142 13.87 7.88 5.61
CA ASP A 142 15.22 7.35 5.73
C ASP A 142 15.21 6.06 6.56
N LEU A 143 15.49 4.94 5.88
CA LEU A 143 15.59 3.60 6.48
C LEU A 143 17.04 3.17 6.76
N GLY A 144 18.02 4.06 6.57
CA GLY A 144 19.43 3.74 6.77
C GLY A 144 20.31 4.25 5.63
N LEU A 145 20.18 5.52 5.28
CA LEU A 145 21.15 6.27 4.49
C LEU A 145 22.43 6.51 5.31
N THR A 146 23.58 6.54 4.64
CA THR A 146 24.80 7.07 5.25
C THR A 146 24.64 8.57 5.53
N ILE A 147 25.43 9.11 6.48
CA ILE A 147 25.41 10.55 6.80
C ILE A 147 25.59 11.42 5.55
N LYS A 148 26.51 11.04 4.65
CA LYS A 148 26.74 11.77 3.40
C LYS A 148 25.53 11.72 2.47
N GLN A 149 24.90 10.55 2.33
CA GLN A 149 23.70 10.38 1.51
C GLN A 149 22.53 11.17 2.07
N ARG A 150 22.30 11.11 3.39
CA ARG A 150 21.25 11.88 4.07
C ARG A 150 21.44 13.38 3.86
N ASN A 151 22.65 13.90 4.08
CA ASN A 151 22.96 15.32 3.87
C ASN A 151 22.72 15.77 2.42
N LEU A 152 23.00 14.91 1.44
CA LEU A 152 22.68 15.19 0.04
C LEU A 152 21.16 15.20 -0.19
N THR A 153 20.45 14.19 0.32
CA THR A 153 18.99 14.10 0.21
C THR A 153 18.33 15.36 0.78
N GLU A 154 18.64 15.74 2.02
CA GLU A 154 18.02 16.89 2.70
C GLU A 154 18.17 18.21 1.92
N LYS A 155 19.27 18.38 1.18
CA LYS A 155 19.53 19.58 0.37
C LYS A 155 18.87 19.53 -1.01
N ALA A 156 18.81 18.34 -1.60
CA ALA A 156 18.52 18.17 -3.03
C ALA A 156 17.09 17.66 -3.32
N CYS A 157 16.47 16.89 -2.41
CA CYS A 157 15.26 16.13 -2.75
C CYS A 157 13.97 16.94 -2.87
N ARG A 158 13.97 18.21 -2.42
CA ARG A 158 12.76 19.01 -2.21
C ARG A 158 11.69 18.23 -1.41
N CYS A 159 12.10 17.66 -0.28
CA CYS A 159 11.29 16.74 0.51
C CYS A 159 11.56 16.88 2.01
N HIS A 160 10.62 16.41 2.82
CA HIS A 160 10.81 16.25 4.26
C HIS A 160 11.45 14.89 4.55
N VAL A 161 12.72 14.91 4.94
CA VAL A 161 13.47 13.70 5.31
C VAL A 161 13.20 13.37 6.77
N ILE A 162 12.55 12.23 7.04
CA ILE A 162 12.26 11.74 8.39
C ILE A 162 12.87 10.36 8.59
N SER A 163 13.06 9.96 9.85
CA SER A 163 13.56 8.62 10.19
C SER A 163 12.46 7.79 10.85
N PHE A 164 12.46 6.48 10.62
CA PHE A 164 11.52 5.60 11.30
C PHE A 164 11.90 5.46 12.79
N PRO A 165 10.99 5.72 13.74
CA PRO A 165 11.32 5.71 15.17
C PRO A 165 11.31 4.27 15.71
N PHE A 166 12.25 3.43 15.28
CA PHE A 166 12.32 1.99 15.62
C PHE A 166 12.27 1.69 17.12
N HIS A 167 12.64 2.63 17.98
CA HIS A 167 12.59 2.48 19.43
C HIS A 167 11.16 2.42 20.00
N LEU A 168 10.16 2.91 19.25
CA LEU A 168 8.74 2.85 19.63
C LEU A 168 8.06 1.55 19.19
N PHE A 169 8.72 0.74 18.36
CA PHE A 169 8.15 -0.43 17.72
C PHE A 169 8.82 -1.72 18.21
N PRO A 170 8.16 -2.88 18.08
CA PRO A 170 8.78 -4.16 18.34
C PRO A 170 10.08 -4.35 17.56
N SER A 171 11.04 -5.10 18.14
CA SER A 171 12.40 -5.22 17.60
C SER A 171 12.46 -5.76 16.17
N TRP A 172 11.48 -6.58 15.75
CA TRP A 172 11.41 -7.12 14.39
C TRP A 172 11.15 -6.06 13.31
N PHE A 173 10.70 -4.84 13.65
CA PHE A 173 10.60 -3.74 12.69
C PHE A 173 11.96 -3.31 12.13
N LYS A 174 13.06 -3.55 12.86
CA LYS A 174 14.43 -3.26 12.40
C LYS A 174 14.86 -4.16 11.23
N GLN A 175 14.16 -5.27 11.01
CA GLN A 175 14.40 -6.16 9.87
C GLN A 175 13.68 -5.62 8.64
N LEU A 176 14.33 -4.66 7.97
CA LEU A 176 13.72 -3.87 6.88
C LEU A 176 13.19 -4.70 5.72
N PHE A 177 13.79 -5.86 5.45
CA PHE A 177 13.41 -6.77 4.37
C PHE A 177 12.06 -7.46 4.59
N PHE A 178 11.44 -7.30 5.76
CA PHE A 178 10.08 -7.74 6.06
C PHE A 178 9.03 -6.63 5.94
N PHE A 179 9.44 -5.39 5.65
CA PHE A 179 8.54 -4.28 5.29
C PHE A 179 7.47 -3.89 6.33
N HIS A 180 7.60 -4.29 7.60
CA HIS A 180 6.69 -3.90 8.69
C HIS A 180 6.46 -2.38 8.79
N TRP A 181 7.48 -1.58 8.47
CA TRP A 181 7.43 -0.11 8.55
C TRP A 181 6.48 0.53 7.53
N LYS A 182 6.21 -0.13 6.40
CA LYS A 182 5.52 0.46 5.25
C LYS A 182 4.01 0.67 5.49
N PRO A 183 3.25 -0.32 5.99
CA PRO A 183 1.85 -0.10 6.37
C PRO A 183 1.70 1.01 7.43
N ILE A 184 2.64 1.04 8.39
CA ILE A 184 2.68 2.06 9.45
C ILE A 184 2.93 3.45 8.89
N PHE A 185 3.90 3.59 7.97
CA PHE A 185 4.24 4.87 7.37
C PHE A 185 3.09 5.44 6.54
N ILE A 186 2.42 4.60 5.76
CA ILE A 186 1.26 5.00 4.96
C ILE A 186 0.10 5.43 5.87
N LEU A 187 -0.20 4.67 6.92
CA LEU A 187 -1.27 5.03 7.87
C LEU A 187 -0.92 6.31 8.66
N ALA A 188 0.33 6.46 9.11
CA ALA A 188 0.79 7.67 9.79
C ALA A 188 0.66 8.91 8.90
N ALA A 189 0.99 8.80 7.61
CA ALA A 189 0.80 9.88 6.65
C ALA A 189 -0.69 10.17 6.41
N MET A 190 -1.54 9.14 6.38
CA MET A 190 -2.98 9.32 6.24
C MET A 190 -3.58 10.13 7.40
N MET A 191 -3.00 10.10 8.60
CA MET A 191 -3.43 10.98 9.70
C MET A 191 -3.12 12.47 9.47
N ARG A 192 -2.32 12.79 8.46
CA ARG A 192 -1.80 14.14 8.18
C ARG A 192 -2.26 14.66 6.82
N ALA A 193 -2.73 13.78 5.94
CA ALA A 193 -3.27 14.13 4.64
C ALA A 193 -4.73 14.58 4.75
N ASN A 194 -5.12 15.65 4.05
CA ASN A 194 -6.54 16.03 3.97
C ASN A 194 -7.27 15.37 2.79
N LYS A 195 -6.54 14.98 1.72
CA LYS A 195 -7.14 14.48 0.47
C LYS A 195 -6.55 13.15 0.01
N LEU A 196 -5.25 13.08 -0.29
CA LEU A 196 -4.62 11.91 -0.89
C LEU A 196 -3.29 11.56 -0.19
N VAL A 197 -3.02 10.26 -0.07
CA VAL A 197 -1.70 9.71 0.23
C VAL A 197 -1.24 8.88 -0.96
N ILE A 198 -0.06 9.19 -1.49
CA ILE A 198 0.55 8.47 -2.61
C ILE A 198 1.80 7.77 -2.06
N TYR A 199 1.84 6.46 -2.11
CA TYR A 199 3.05 5.71 -1.78
C TYR A 199 3.75 5.25 -3.05
N GLN A 200 5.08 5.38 -3.11
CA GLN A 200 5.90 4.84 -4.18
C GLN A 200 7.24 4.28 -3.68
N ASP A 201 7.62 3.11 -4.17
CA ASP A 201 8.98 2.58 -4.03
C ASP A 201 9.97 3.41 -4.88
N SER A 202 11.26 3.31 -4.57
CA SER A 202 12.30 4.03 -5.31
C SER A 202 12.41 3.64 -6.79
N SER A 203 11.90 2.47 -7.19
CA SER A 203 11.90 1.99 -8.57
C SER A 203 10.82 2.63 -9.46
N ILE A 204 9.96 3.50 -8.91
CA ILE A 204 8.84 4.06 -9.65
C ILE A 204 9.29 5.18 -10.57
N ASN A 205 8.76 5.16 -11.79
CA ASN A 205 8.93 6.18 -12.80
C ASN A 205 7.58 6.67 -13.34
N TRP A 206 7.25 7.92 -13.02
CA TRP A 206 6.09 8.67 -13.47
C TRP A 206 6.15 9.05 -14.95
N LYS A 207 4.97 9.11 -15.56
CA LYS A 207 4.70 9.55 -16.92
C LYS A 207 3.80 10.80 -16.89
N ALA A 208 3.54 11.40 -18.05
CA ALA A 208 2.85 12.68 -18.17
C ALA A 208 1.41 12.70 -17.60
N GLY A 209 0.73 11.55 -17.47
CA GLY A 209 -0.65 11.45 -16.99
C GLY A 209 -0.84 11.58 -15.46
N VAL A 210 0.01 12.35 -14.78
CA VAL A 210 -0.02 12.51 -13.32
C VAL A 210 -1.37 13.01 -12.83
N THR A 211 -1.88 14.12 -13.39
CA THR A 211 -3.13 14.75 -12.96
C THR A 211 -4.32 13.84 -13.16
N GLU A 212 -4.40 13.17 -14.33
CA GLU A 212 -5.45 12.20 -14.64
C GLU A 212 -5.45 11.04 -13.62
N LEU A 213 -4.28 10.54 -13.24
CA LEU A 213 -4.18 9.49 -12.22
C LEU A 213 -4.67 9.96 -10.85
N LEU A 214 -4.37 11.20 -10.45
CA LEU A 214 -4.84 11.75 -9.17
C LEU A 214 -6.36 11.98 -9.17
N GLU A 215 -6.93 12.46 -10.28
CA GLU A 215 -8.38 12.59 -10.46
C GLU A 215 -9.08 11.24 -10.35
N ARG A 216 -8.53 10.20 -10.99
CA ARG A 216 -9.02 8.83 -10.85
C ARG A 216 -8.97 8.35 -9.39
N ALA A 217 -7.88 8.59 -8.69
CA ALA A 217 -7.77 8.20 -7.28
C ALA A 217 -8.76 8.96 -6.38
N ASP A 218 -9.03 10.23 -6.67
CA ASP A 218 -10.04 11.01 -5.96
C ASP A 218 -11.45 10.47 -6.21
N GLN A 219 -11.76 10.02 -7.43
CA GLN A 219 -13.06 9.44 -7.77
C GLN A 219 -13.24 8.01 -7.22
N LEU A 220 -12.20 7.19 -7.33
CA LEU A 220 -12.26 5.75 -7.05
C LEU A 220 -11.85 5.39 -5.62
N HIS A 221 -11.38 6.37 -4.85
CA HIS A 221 -10.80 6.25 -3.50
C HIS A 221 -9.48 5.46 -3.42
N LEU A 222 -9.17 4.66 -4.44
CA LEU A 222 -8.00 3.80 -4.50
C LEU A 222 -7.51 3.69 -5.95
N GLN A 223 -6.20 3.78 -6.16
CA GLN A 223 -5.53 3.38 -7.41
C GLN A 223 -4.31 2.53 -7.10
N LEU A 224 -4.17 1.42 -7.83
CA LEU A 224 -3.16 0.38 -7.60
C LEU A 224 -2.36 0.13 -8.88
N PHE A 225 -1.04 0.05 -8.77
CA PHE A 225 -0.23 -0.50 -9.84
C PHE A 225 -0.16 -2.03 -9.70
N VAL A 226 -0.72 -2.78 -10.66
CA VAL A 226 -0.72 -4.25 -10.62
C VAL A 226 -0.48 -4.82 -12.02
N PRO A 227 0.71 -5.42 -12.27
CA PRO A 227 0.99 -6.10 -13.52
C PRO A 227 0.01 -7.25 -13.81
N ASN A 228 -0.31 -7.49 -15.09
CA ASN A 228 -1.30 -8.50 -15.46
C ASN A 228 -0.92 -9.92 -15.00
N TYR A 229 0.36 -10.26 -15.08
CA TYR A 229 0.87 -11.59 -14.72
C TYR A 229 1.85 -11.51 -13.57
N PHE A 230 1.37 -11.00 -12.44
CA PHE A 230 2.10 -11.06 -11.19
C PHE A 230 1.82 -12.37 -10.45
N HIS A 231 2.70 -12.71 -9.51
CA HIS A 231 2.64 -14.01 -8.85
C HIS A 231 1.39 -14.14 -7.96
N ASN A 232 0.89 -15.36 -7.85
CA ASN A 232 -0.34 -15.73 -7.17
C ASN A 232 -0.29 -15.46 -5.65
N ILE A 233 -1.43 -15.08 -5.06
CA ILE A 233 -1.50 -14.75 -3.62
C ILE A 233 -1.04 -15.94 -2.74
N PRO A 234 -1.71 -17.11 -2.79
CA PRO A 234 -1.32 -18.30 -2.03
C PRO A 234 0.10 -18.82 -2.22
N VAL A 235 0.66 -18.72 -3.44
CA VAL A 235 2.02 -19.20 -3.70
C VAL A 235 3.07 -18.34 -3.00
N ALA A 236 2.85 -17.02 -2.97
CA ALA A 236 3.76 -16.04 -2.39
C ALA A 236 3.36 -15.57 -0.98
N THR A 237 2.57 -16.38 -0.28
CA THR A 237 2.14 -16.09 1.10
C THR A 237 2.27 -17.34 1.94
N LEU A 238 2.95 -17.26 3.08
CA LEU A 238 3.05 -18.39 4.01
C LEU A 238 1.70 -18.76 4.64
N LYS A 239 1.50 -20.04 4.91
CA LYS A 239 0.26 -20.59 5.48
C LYS A 239 -0.17 -19.87 6.76
N GLY A 240 0.78 -19.55 7.65
CA GLY A 240 0.45 -18.93 8.93
C GLY A 240 -0.22 -17.55 8.81
N MET A 241 -0.03 -16.83 7.69
CA MET A 241 -0.75 -15.56 7.45
C MET A 241 -2.22 -15.83 7.15
N PHE A 242 -2.53 -16.85 6.34
CA PHE A 242 -3.90 -17.28 6.11
C PHE A 242 -4.55 -17.80 7.41
N ASP A 243 -3.81 -18.59 8.19
CA ASP A 243 -4.28 -19.09 9.49
C ASP A 243 -4.60 -17.94 10.45
N PHE A 244 -3.71 -16.94 10.54
CA PHE A 244 -3.94 -15.74 11.34
C PHE A 244 -5.20 -15.00 10.86
N MET A 245 -5.35 -14.82 9.54
CA MET A 245 -6.46 -14.08 8.95
C MET A 245 -7.79 -14.86 8.95
N GLY A 246 -7.77 -16.16 9.23
CA GLY A 246 -8.95 -17.03 9.17
C GLY A 246 -9.41 -17.31 7.73
N GLU A 247 -8.47 -17.34 6.79
CA GLU A 247 -8.73 -17.42 5.35
C GLU A 247 -8.28 -18.77 4.78
N GLN A 248 -8.96 -19.25 3.74
CA GLN A 248 -8.57 -20.48 3.03
C GLN A 248 -7.70 -20.12 1.81
N PRO A 249 -6.47 -20.66 1.68
CA PRO A 249 -5.59 -20.30 0.57
C PRO A 249 -6.22 -20.55 -0.81
N CYS A 250 -6.96 -21.64 -1.00
CA CYS A 250 -7.54 -21.95 -2.32
C CYS A 250 -8.52 -20.87 -2.82
N THR A 251 -9.17 -20.15 -1.91
CA THR A 251 -10.10 -19.04 -2.21
C THR A 251 -9.39 -17.89 -2.95
N TYR A 252 -8.08 -17.76 -2.76
CA TYR A 252 -7.26 -16.68 -3.31
C TYR A 252 -6.47 -17.09 -4.58
N LEU A 253 -6.59 -18.35 -5.02
CA LEU A 253 -5.96 -18.83 -6.27
C LEU A 253 -6.37 -18.05 -7.53
N PRO A 254 -7.59 -17.50 -7.65
CA PRO A 254 -7.96 -16.68 -8.81
C PRO A 254 -7.34 -15.27 -8.84
N PHE A 255 -6.47 -14.91 -7.89
CA PHE A 255 -6.00 -13.53 -7.72
C PHE A 255 -4.48 -13.43 -7.69
N SER A 256 -3.97 -12.39 -8.35
CA SER A 256 -2.55 -12.03 -8.29
C SER A 256 -2.26 -11.23 -7.03
N GLN A 257 -1.02 -11.23 -6.60
CA GLN A 257 -0.56 -10.28 -5.60
C GLN A 257 -0.68 -8.83 -6.13
N VAL A 258 -1.02 -7.91 -5.23
CA VAL A 258 -0.91 -6.47 -5.43
C VAL A 258 0.48 -6.07 -4.94
N PRO A 259 1.43 -5.66 -5.82
CA PRO A 259 2.85 -5.48 -5.48
C PRO A 259 3.17 -4.50 -4.34
N ALA A 260 2.20 -3.68 -3.91
CA ALA A 260 2.32 -2.63 -2.90
C ALA A 260 3.43 -1.59 -3.18
N ASN A 261 4.08 -1.63 -4.34
CA ASN A 261 5.15 -0.72 -4.75
C ASN A 261 4.66 0.67 -5.14
N PHE A 262 3.40 0.78 -5.55
CA PHE A 262 2.74 2.03 -5.83
C PHE A 262 1.24 1.93 -5.54
N ALA A 263 0.72 2.86 -4.75
CA ALA A 263 -0.70 2.99 -4.51
C ALA A 263 -1.07 4.45 -4.16
N ILE A 264 -2.29 4.85 -4.53
CA ILE A 264 -2.88 6.11 -4.11
C ILE A 264 -4.13 5.82 -3.28
N PHE A 265 -4.19 6.43 -2.12
CA PHE A 265 -5.23 6.28 -1.12
C PHE A 265 -5.93 7.61 -0.91
N LYS A 266 -7.25 7.65 -1.05
CA LYS A 266 -8.04 8.83 -0.66
C LYS A 266 -8.28 8.84 0.84
N HIS A 267 -8.23 10.02 1.44
CA HIS A 267 -8.55 10.25 2.85
C HIS A 267 -10.07 10.09 3.08
N THR A 268 -10.50 8.85 3.28
CA THR A 268 -11.88 8.49 3.64
C THR A 268 -11.87 7.52 4.83
N GLN A 269 -12.97 7.50 5.59
CA GLN A 269 -13.12 6.54 6.69
C GLN A 269 -13.01 5.09 6.21
N PHE A 270 -13.53 4.80 5.02
CA PHE A 270 -13.40 3.47 4.40
C PHE A 270 -11.94 3.07 4.16
N VAL A 271 -11.15 3.92 3.50
CA VAL A 271 -9.75 3.60 3.23
C VAL A 271 -8.95 3.47 4.54
N ILE A 272 -9.22 4.33 5.52
CA ILE A 272 -8.52 4.29 6.81
C ILE A 272 -8.89 3.03 7.60
N LYS A 273 -10.17 2.79 7.86
CA LYS A 273 -10.66 1.74 8.76
C LYS A 273 -10.67 0.35 8.11
N ALA A 274 -11.01 0.24 6.84
CA ALA A 274 -11.16 -1.06 6.17
C ALA A 274 -9.88 -1.51 5.45
N ILE A 275 -8.96 -0.61 5.10
CA ILE A 275 -7.74 -0.97 4.36
C ILE A 275 -6.49 -0.73 5.19
N LEU A 276 -6.21 0.52 5.58
CA LEU A 276 -4.93 0.89 6.17
C LEU A 276 -4.75 0.41 7.62
N GLN A 277 -5.81 0.47 8.44
CA GLN A 277 -5.76 -0.01 9.83
C GLN A 277 -5.56 -1.53 9.93
N PRO A 278 -6.31 -2.39 9.21
CA PRO A 278 -6.06 -3.84 9.19
C PRO A 278 -4.65 -4.19 8.70
N TRP A 279 -4.17 -3.47 7.68
CA TRP A 279 -2.82 -3.69 7.16
C TRP A 279 -1.75 -3.29 8.16
N ALA A 280 -1.91 -2.14 8.83
CA ALA A 280 -1.05 -1.71 9.93
C ALA A 280 -1.11 -2.66 11.12
N LYS A 281 -2.29 -3.18 11.46
CA LYS A 281 -2.45 -4.19 12.52
C LYS A 281 -1.66 -5.44 12.18
N CYS A 282 -1.77 -5.95 10.95
CA CYS A 282 -0.98 -7.09 10.51
C CYS A 282 0.54 -6.82 10.66
N ALA A 283 1.00 -5.59 10.40
CA ALA A 283 2.41 -5.24 10.60
C ALA A 283 2.86 -5.25 12.07
N PHE A 284 1.95 -5.03 13.04
CA PHE A 284 2.27 -5.19 14.45
C PHE A 284 2.25 -6.66 14.91
N GLU A 285 1.50 -7.52 14.23
CA GLU A 285 1.35 -8.93 14.61
C GLU A 285 2.36 -9.80 13.86
N ARG A 286 3.33 -10.34 14.61
CA ARG A 286 4.39 -11.18 14.05
C ARG A 286 3.83 -12.38 13.28
N ASP A 287 2.82 -13.03 13.84
CA ASP A 287 2.16 -14.20 13.22
C ASP A 287 1.32 -13.83 12.00
N CYS A 288 0.97 -12.56 11.84
CA CYS A 288 0.32 -12.08 10.63
C CYS A 288 1.35 -11.84 9.52
N LEU A 289 2.31 -10.93 9.75
CA LEU A 289 3.21 -10.49 8.66
C LEU A 289 4.34 -11.47 8.34
N ILE A 290 4.92 -12.11 9.36
CA ILE A 290 6.11 -12.97 9.26
C ILE A 290 5.91 -14.31 10.01
N PRO A 291 4.86 -15.08 9.71
CA PRO A 291 4.53 -16.33 10.42
C PRO A 291 5.67 -17.35 10.31
N ASN A 292 6.51 -17.45 11.34
CA ASN A 292 7.73 -18.26 11.36
C ASN A 292 8.62 -18.07 10.12
N ALA A 293 8.56 -16.89 9.49
CA ALA A 293 9.27 -16.64 8.23
C ALA A 293 10.79 -16.58 8.46
N VAL A 294 11.54 -17.15 7.53
CA VAL A 294 13.00 -17.08 7.44
C VAL A 294 13.44 -16.22 6.26
N VAL A 295 14.70 -15.78 6.26
CA VAL A 295 15.23 -14.87 5.22
C VAL A 295 15.11 -15.45 3.81
N SER A 296 15.22 -16.77 3.64
CA SER A 296 15.10 -17.43 2.34
C SER A 296 13.69 -17.34 1.74
N ASP A 297 12.65 -17.19 2.56
CA ASP A 297 11.26 -17.15 2.09
C ASP A 297 11.00 -15.94 1.18
N ARG A 298 11.80 -14.88 1.28
CA ARG A 298 11.69 -13.71 0.40
C ARG A 298 11.94 -14.02 -1.10
N ASN A 299 12.47 -15.22 -1.41
CA ASN A 299 12.85 -15.59 -2.77
C ASN A 299 11.64 -16.02 -3.62
N CYS A 300 10.90 -15.02 -4.07
CA CYS A 300 9.81 -15.16 -5.04
C CYS A 300 10.26 -14.75 -6.46
N SER A 301 11.54 -14.93 -6.80
CA SER A 301 12.10 -14.50 -8.09
C SER A 301 11.95 -15.54 -9.20
N LYS A 302 11.62 -16.79 -8.85
CA LYS A 302 11.43 -17.90 -9.79
C LYS A 302 9.99 -18.39 -9.72
N VAL A 303 9.55 -19.05 -10.79
CA VAL A 303 8.26 -19.73 -10.83
C VAL A 303 8.26 -20.83 -9.78
N HIS A 304 7.18 -20.87 -9.00
CA HIS A 304 6.95 -21.86 -7.96
C HIS A 304 5.66 -22.63 -8.23
N ASN A 305 5.68 -23.95 -8.01
CA ASN A 305 4.56 -24.84 -8.31
C ASN A 305 3.80 -25.32 -7.06
N GLY A 306 4.18 -24.87 -5.87
CA GLY A 306 3.52 -25.19 -4.59
C GLY A 306 2.90 -23.97 -3.94
N LEU A 307 1.85 -24.16 -3.14
CA LEU A 307 1.37 -23.12 -2.23
C LEU A 307 2.47 -22.79 -1.21
N HIS A 308 2.47 -21.55 -0.72
CA HIS A 308 3.36 -21.11 0.37
C HIS A 308 4.87 -21.29 0.05
N SER A 309 5.26 -21.26 -1.23
CA SER A 309 6.63 -21.54 -1.66
C SER A 309 7.59 -20.38 -1.38
N CYS A 310 7.07 -19.18 -1.19
CA CYS A 310 7.82 -17.99 -0.83
C CYS A 310 6.88 -16.98 -0.13
N HIS A 311 7.40 -15.85 0.35
CA HIS A 311 6.64 -14.86 1.10
C HIS A 311 6.94 -13.43 0.69
N ARG A 312 5.89 -12.63 0.49
CA ARG A 312 5.98 -11.21 0.14
C ARG A 312 5.47 -10.27 1.24
N PHE A 313 5.34 -10.77 2.47
CA PHE A 313 5.19 -9.96 3.69
C PHE A 313 4.02 -8.95 3.63
N ASP A 314 4.29 -7.65 3.65
CA ASP A 314 3.27 -6.59 3.60
C ASP A 314 2.42 -6.67 2.34
N GLN A 315 3.03 -7.02 1.20
CA GLN A 315 2.36 -7.25 -0.07
C GLN A 315 1.30 -8.36 0.05
N SER A 316 1.64 -9.47 0.73
CA SER A 316 0.74 -10.61 0.93
C SER A 316 -0.46 -10.22 1.78
N ALA A 317 -0.22 -9.55 2.91
CA ALA A 317 -1.28 -9.06 3.78
C ALA A 317 -2.21 -8.08 3.05
N TYR A 318 -1.62 -7.12 2.32
CA TYR A 318 -2.36 -6.15 1.53
C TYR A 318 -3.24 -6.80 0.47
N SER A 319 -2.69 -7.82 -0.22
CA SER A 319 -3.40 -8.54 -1.28
C SER A 319 -4.58 -9.34 -0.76
N ILE A 320 -4.44 -10.01 0.40
CA ILE A 320 -5.54 -10.75 1.04
C ILE A 320 -6.65 -9.78 1.46
N LEU A 321 -6.30 -8.70 2.18
CA LEU A 321 -7.27 -7.70 2.66
C LEU A 321 -8.06 -7.06 1.51
N LEU A 322 -7.38 -6.63 0.45
CA LEU A 322 -8.04 -6.04 -0.72
C LEU A 322 -8.92 -7.05 -1.47
N THR A 323 -8.46 -8.30 -1.59
CA THR A 323 -9.22 -9.35 -2.27
C THR A 323 -10.45 -9.77 -1.45
N LYS A 324 -10.35 -9.75 -0.12
CA LYS A 324 -11.50 -9.98 0.77
C LYS A 324 -12.56 -8.89 0.61
N LEU A 325 -12.16 -7.62 0.55
CA LEU A 325 -13.09 -6.50 0.37
C LEU A 325 -13.71 -6.50 -1.02
N PHE A 326 -12.89 -6.56 -2.06
CA PHE A 326 -13.30 -6.25 -3.42
C PHE A 326 -13.50 -7.48 -4.32
N SER A 327 -12.99 -8.65 -3.93
CA SER A 327 -13.01 -9.87 -4.75
C SER A 327 -12.59 -9.57 -6.20
N THR A 328 -13.36 -10.00 -7.19
CA THR A 328 -13.13 -9.75 -8.62
C THR A 328 -13.32 -8.29 -9.03
N GLU A 329 -13.98 -7.45 -8.23
CA GLU A 329 -14.12 -6.03 -8.54
C GLU A 329 -12.83 -5.24 -8.29
N ARG A 330 -11.84 -5.83 -7.60
CA ARG A 330 -10.56 -5.16 -7.31
C ARG A 330 -9.83 -4.65 -8.56
N TYR A 331 -10.02 -5.32 -9.70
CA TYR A 331 -9.40 -4.95 -10.98
C TYR A 331 -9.85 -3.57 -11.48
N LYS A 332 -10.99 -3.05 -11.01
CA LYS A 332 -11.46 -1.69 -11.30
C LYS A 332 -10.50 -0.62 -10.78
N TYR A 333 -9.81 -0.89 -9.69
CA TYR A 333 -8.86 0.05 -9.06
C TYR A 333 -7.43 -0.11 -9.58
N HIS A 334 -7.18 -1.06 -10.48
CA HIS A 334 -5.88 -1.18 -11.12
C HIS A 334 -5.68 -0.02 -12.09
N MET A 335 -4.44 0.37 -12.34
CA MET A 335 -4.16 1.33 -13.41
C MET A 335 -4.28 0.66 -14.78
N PRO A 336 -4.83 1.36 -15.78
CA PRO A 336 -4.88 0.89 -17.15
C PRO A 336 -3.48 0.69 -17.74
N ASP A 337 -3.39 -0.17 -18.75
CA ASP A 337 -2.19 -0.42 -19.56
C ASP A 337 -0.96 -0.91 -18.77
N THR A 338 -1.18 -1.57 -17.63
CA THR A 338 -0.13 -2.12 -16.76
C THR A 338 0.07 -3.62 -17.01
N GLN A 339 0.31 -4.04 -18.26
CA GLN A 339 0.47 -5.49 -18.53
C GLN A 339 1.76 -6.05 -17.93
N LYS A 340 2.83 -5.26 -17.97
CA LYS A 340 4.15 -5.58 -17.39
C LYS A 340 4.60 -4.44 -16.48
N GLU A 341 5.58 -4.73 -15.61
CA GLU A 341 6.23 -3.71 -14.77
C GLU A 341 6.79 -2.52 -15.57
N SER A 342 7.36 -2.78 -16.76
CA SER A 342 7.91 -1.76 -17.65
C SER A 342 6.85 -1.00 -18.48
N GLU A 343 5.58 -1.37 -18.36
CA GLU A 343 4.46 -0.82 -19.12
C GLU A 343 3.49 -0.15 -18.15
N GLY A 344 2.86 0.94 -18.59
CA GLY A 344 1.91 1.66 -17.77
C GLY A 344 1.70 3.09 -18.27
N LYS A 345 0.43 3.49 -18.35
CA LYS A 345 0.05 4.83 -18.79
C LYS A 345 0.58 5.92 -17.87
N TYR A 346 0.52 5.69 -16.55
CA TYR A 346 0.82 6.72 -15.55
C TYR A 346 2.15 6.51 -14.84
N VAL A 347 2.48 5.26 -14.52
CA VAL A 347 3.73 4.90 -13.85
C VAL A 347 4.25 3.59 -14.42
N THR A 348 5.55 3.41 -14.30
CA THR A 348 6.28 2.18 -14.64
C THR A 348 7.22 1.83 -13.49
N VAL A 349 7.61 0.57 -13.40
CA VAL A 349 8.58 0.06 -12.43
C VAL A 349 9.86 -0.25 -13.17
N ASP A 350 10.94 0.45 -12.83
CA ASP A 350 12.27 0.27 -13.41
C ASP A 350 13.32 0.14 -12.30
N ARG A 351 13.62 -1.11 -11.93
CA ARG A 351 14.60 -1.44 -10.89
C ARG A 351 16.05 -1.29 -11.35
N ALA A 352 16.28 -1.11 -12.66
CA ALA A 352 17.60 -0.95 -13.24
C ALA A 352 17.99 0.53 -13.31
N ARG A 353 17.01 1.44 -13.42
CA ARG A 353 17.24 2.88 -13.48
C ARG A 353 17.88 3.39 -12.20
N LYS A 354 19.08 3.96 -12.37
CA LYS A 354 19.89 4.53 -11.31
C LYS A 354 20.48 5.83 -11.80
N ASN A 355 20.61 6.80 -10.89
CA ASN A 355 21.41 7.99 -11.11
C ASN A 355 22.36 8.13 -9.92
N THR A 356 23.66 8.16 -10.19
CA THR A 356 24.69 8.22 -9.14
C THR A 356 24.96 9.64 -8.65
N ASP A 357 24.63 10.65 -9.46
CA ASP A 357 25.14 12.01 -9.29
C ASP A 357 24.07 13.10 -9.34
N TYR A 358 22.79 12.77 -9.52
CA TYR A 358 21.71 13.74 -9.64
C TYR A 358 21.70 14.79 -8.52
N PHE A 359 21.79 14.36 -7.26
CA PHE A 359 21.77 15.30 -6.13
C PHE A 359 22.99 16.21 -6.10
N ARG A 360 24.14 15.78 -6.63
CA ARG A 360 25.32 16.65 -6.75
C ARG A 360 25.13 17.65 -7.87
N GLN A 361 24.57 17.22 -9.00
CA GLN A 361 24.35 18.06 -10.17
C GLN A 361 23.41 19.24 -9.87
N ILE A 362 22.37 19.03 -9.05
CA ILE A 362 21.40 20.09 -8.74
C ILE A 362 21.84 21.03 -7.61
N LEU A 363 22.93 20.71 -6.91
CA LEU A 363 23.50 21.55 -5.84
C LEU A 363 24.71 22.37 -6.32
N GLN A 364 25.13 22.18 -7.57
CA GLN A 364 26.08 23.03 -8.29
C GLN A 364 25.29 24.12 -9.00
#